data_AF-A0A485KDQ7-F1
#
_entry.id   AF-A0A485KDQ7-F1
#
_cell.length_a   1.000
_cell.length_b   1.000
_cell.length_c   1.000
_cell.angle_alpha   90.00
_cell.angle_beta   90.00
_cell.angle_gamma   90.00
#
_symmetry.space_group_name_H-M   'P 1'
#
loop_
_entity.id
_entity.type
_entity.pdbx_description
1 polymer ?
#
loop_
_entity_poly.entity_id
_entity_poly.type
_entity_poly.pdbx_seq_one_letter_code
_entity_poly.pdbx_strand_id
1 'polypeptide(L)'
;MAPANAGAANVATQPHDLSMALSRATFASHEDLFRVEIYTTGGDLPIRIWMESRRSKSQWECTVKNFETHKPSNVAYSLPSSTVLSALMTVLTCTAKRNDESCTEECERYDVDLKTKPNRRLSLQLTLEAFVGLRAEYAFELQPRAADPMDVVNAKIRDLEEEVELLKAENKKLKKKKGANATVQRLHAASAHSTNNLAHVEWSSQERLLPSVIVFNRDADVLTVKRSGLYHVEISGSSSGSNGMLVLYHNDNKMAVANAIKQDDSARHKYLVHLSVTLEVLAQSTIEICFVAKSPCNHTACVVGACGKTKLNKDAKLLVHVLGLFPDAAPAAAADNAPSSSSESSEEEEKEDAAETEEDEEVHVKRERRG
;
A
#
# COMPACT_ATOMS: atom_id res chain seq x y z
N MET A 1 51.88 25.40 -65.99
CA MET A 1 50.61 25.88 -66.58
C MET A 1 49.49 25.34 -65.70
N ALA A 2 48.77 26.21 -64.99
CA ALA A 2 47.68 25.85 -64.05
C ALA A 2 48.09 24.91 -62.88
N PRO A 3 47.22 24.71 -61.87
CA PRO A 3 46.74 25.80 -61.00
C PRO A 3 46.87 25.47 -59.49
N ALA A 4 46.60 26.47 -58.63
CA ALA A 4 46.47 26.26 -57.20
C ALA A 4 45.19 25.47 -56.85
N ASN A 5 45.27 24.53 -55.91
CA ASN A 5 44.13 23.74 -55.47
C ASN A 5 43.44 24.38 -54.26
N ALA A 6 42.46 25.26 -54.51
CA ALA A 6 41.61 25.84 -53.46
C ALA A 6 40.56 24.81 -53.02
N GLY A 7 40.85 24.08 -51.93
CA GLY A 7 40.07 22.92 -51.49
C GLY A 7 39.67 22.91 -50.01
N ALA A 8 39.57 24.08 -49.37
CA ALA A 8 39.06 24.20 -47.99
C ALA A 8 37.55 23.97 -47.95
N ALA A 9 37.13 22.70 -48.03
CA ALA A 9 35.74 22.29 -47.89
C ALA A 9 35.23 22.70 -46.50
N ASN A 10 34.27 23.63 -46.47
CA ASN A 10 33.69 24.14 -45.23
C ASN A 10 32.77 23.06 -44.62
N VAL A 11 33.34 22.17 -43.81
CA VAL A 11 32.62 21.11 -43.12
C VAL A 11 31.64 21.77 -42.15
N ALA A 12 30.36 21.77 -42.51
CA ALA A 12 29.30 22.29 -41.66
C ALA A 12 29.16 21.41 -40.41
N THR A 13 29.77 21.85 -39.32
CA THR A 13 29.74 21.18 -38.01
C THR A 13 28.31 20.86 -37.62
N GLN A 14 27.98 19.56 -37.51
CA GLN A 14 26.69 19.15 -36.99
C GLN A 14 26.71 19.18 -35.46
N PRO A 15 25.56 19.47 -34.80
CA PRO A 15 25.50 19.47 -33.35
C PRO A 15 25.64 18.05 -32.79
N HIS A 16 26.76 17.82 -32.10
CA HIS A 16 27.16 16.53 -31.54
C HIS A 16 27.36 16.58 -30.02
N ASP A 17 27.49 17.76 -29.41
CA ASP A 17 27.71 17.90 -27.97
C ASP A 17 26.37 17.74 -27.22
N LEU A 18 26.12 16.56 -26.66
CA LEU A 18 24.88 16.27 -25.92
C LEU A 18 24.80 17.16 -24.67
N SER A 19 23.90 18.15 -24.68
CA SER A 19 23.75 19.14 -23.62
C SER A 19 22.56 18.86 -22.70
N MET A 20 21.57 18.08 -23.16
CA MET A 20 20.43 17.65 -22.35
C MET A 20 19.86 16.34 -22.90
N ALA A 21 19.51 15.41 -22.01
CA ALA A 21 18.79 14.19 -22.32
C ALA A 21 17.70 13.93 -21.27
N LEU A 22 16.48 13.68 -21.71
CA LEU A 22 15.29 13.47 -20.86
C LEU A 22 14.59 12.18 -21.31
N SER A 23 14.32 11.25 -20.39
CA SER A 23 13.73 9.95 -20.74
C SER A 23 12.20 9.92 -20.77
N ARG A 24 11.51 10.91 -20.19
CA ARG A 24 10.05 10.90 -19.93
C ARG A 24 9.40 12.29 -20.01
N ALA A 25 9.68 13.07 -21.05
CA ALA A 25 8.99 14.34 -21.26
C ALA A 25 7.49 14.13 -21.59
N THR A 26 6.66 15.07 -21.15
CA THR A 26 5.20 15.11 -21.41
C THR A 26 4.83 16.42 -22.13
N PHE A 27 3.70 16.43 -22.86
CA PHE A 27 3.20 17.62 -23.55
C PHE A 27 1.67 17.66 -23.47
N ALA A 28 1.07 18.84 -23.32
CA ALA A 28 -0.37 18.97 -23.05
C ALA A 28 -1.25 18.43 -24.20
N SER A 29 -0.76 18.49 -25.45
CA SER A 29 -1.47 17.95 -26.62
C SER A 29 -1.20 16.47 -26.91
N HIS A 30 -0.44 15.73 -26.08
CA HIS A 30 -0.09 14.32 -26.34
C HIS A 30 -0.09 13.43 -25.08
N GLU A 31 -0.83 12.32 -25.14
CA GLU A 31 -0.86 11.26 -24.10
C GLU A 31 0.42 10.40 -24.04
N ASP A 32 1.35 10.55 -24.98
CA ASP A 32 2.55 9.73 -25.09
C ASP A 32 3.74 10.32 -24.32
N LEU A 33 4.64 9.44 -23.86
CA LEU A 33 5.90 9.83 -23.24
C LEU A 33 6.97 9.96 -24.31
N PHE A 34 7.71 11.06 -24.29
CA PHE A 34 8.79 11.32 -25.24
C PHE A 34 10.16 11.22 -24.57
N ARG A 35 11.12 10.59 -25.26
CA ARG A 35 12.54 10.89 -25.03
C ARG A 35 12.87 12.17 -25.79
N VAL A 36 13.64 13.06 -25.17
CA VAL A 36 14.05 14.34 -25.79
C VAL A 36 15.54 14.55 -25.53
N GLU A 37 16.29 14.83 -26.59
CA GLU A 37 17.72 15.08 -26.55
C GLU A 37 18.02 16.40 -27.27
N ILE A 38 18.81 17.28 -26.64
CA ILE A 38 19.33 18.49 -27.28
C ILE A 38 20.85 18.41 -27.34
N TYR A 39 21.35 18.51 -28.57
CA TYR A 39 22.76 18.58 -28.90
C TYR A 39 23.12 20.00 -29.33
N THR A 40 24.32 20.45 -29.00
CA THR A 40 24.83 21.80 -29.27
C THR A 40 26.15 21.74 -30.04
N THR A 41 26.72 22.91 -30.34
CA THR A 41 28.13 23.05 -30.74
C THR A 41 28.79 23.98 -29.73
N GLY A 42 29.56 23.45 -28.78
CA GLY A 42 30.20 24.26 -27.73
C GLY A 42 29.22 24.97 -26.77
N GLY A 43 27.97 24.48 -26.64
CA GLY A 43 26.96 25.05 -25.74
C GLY A 43 26.03 26.10 -26.37
N ASP A 44 26.20 26.46 -27.63
CA ASP A 44 25.33 27.39 -28.38
C ASP A 44 24.96 26.83 -29.77
N LEU A 45 24.39 27.67 -30.63
CA LEU A 45 24.03 27.39 -32.01
C LEU A 45 25.23 26.95 -32.88
N PRO A 46 25.03 26.05 -33.86
CA PRO A 46 23.77 25.35 -34.15
C PRO A 46 23.44 24.30 -33.10
N ILE A 47 22.15 24.12 -32.82
CA ILE A 47 21.63 23.05 -31.97
C ILE A 47 20.80 22.05 -32.78
N ARG A 48 20.75 20.80 -32.32
CA ARG A 48 19.86 19.75 -32.85
C ARG A 48 18.97 19.24 -31.75
N ILE A 49 17.66 19.43 -31.91
CA ILE A 49 16.61 18.86 -31.07
C ILE A 49 16.23 17.53 -31.71
N TRP A 50 16.26 16.44 -30.94
CA TRP A 50 15.79 15.12 -31.36
C TRP A 50 14.76 14.60 -30.35
N MET A 51 13.75 13.89 -30.85
CA MET A 51 12.65 13.34 -30.05
C MET A 51 12.27 11.94 -30.51
N GLU A 52 11.98 11.04 -29.56
CA GLU A 52 11.45 9.68 -29.81
C GLU A 52 10.16 9.47 -29.00
N SER A 53 9.09 9.06 -29.68
CA SER A 53 7.85 8.60 -29.04
C SER A 53 8.11 7.22 -28.41
N ARG A 54 7.95 7.08 -27.08
CA ARG A 54 8.25 5.81 -26.41
C ARG A 54 7.27 4.71 -26.81
N ARG A 55 5.99 5.05 -27.02
CA ARG A 55 4.94 4.10 -27.44
C ARG A 55 5.10 3.62 -28.89
N SER A 56 5.39 4.53 -29.83
CA SER A 56 5.43 4.17 -31.26
C SER A 56 6.83 3.89 -31.82
N LYS A 57 7.88 4.34 -31.12
CA LYS A 57 9.27 4.40 -31.59
C LYS A 57 9.50 5.22 -32.86
N SER A 58 8.53 6.06 -33.24
CA SER A 58 8.72 7.12 -34.23
C SER A 58 9.73 8.15 -33.70
N GLN A 59 10.61 8.64 -34.58
CA GLN A 59 11.63 9.65 -34.26
C GLN A 59 11.43 10.91 -35.10
N TRP A 60 11.82 12.05 -34.55
CA TRP A 60 11.86 13.33 -35.25
C TRP A 60 13.06 14.17 -34.86
N GLU A 61 13.51 15.06 -35.75
CA GLU A 61 14.61 15.99 -35.46
C GLU A 61 14.44 17.36 -36.12
N CYS A 62 15.03 18.38 -35.49
CA CYS A 62 15.09 19.76 -35.97
C CYS A 62 16.50 20.31 -35.70
N THR A 63 17.15 20.89 -36.72
CA THR A 63 18.45 21.57 -36.56
C THR A 63 18.24 23.08 -36.64
N VAL A 64 18.35 23.75 -35.50
CA VAL A 64 18.19 25.21 -35.38
C VAL A 64 19.55 25.85 -35.59
N LYS A 65 19.66 26.69 -36.62
CA LYS A 65 20.87 27.49 -36.92
C LYS A 65 20.77 28.95 -36.47
N ASN A 66 19.55 29.42 -36.24
CA ASN A 66 19.22 30.76 -35.78
C ASN A 66 17.81 30.72 -35.17
N PHE A 67 17.59 31.23 -33.96
CA PHE A 67 16.26 31.27 -33.35
C PHE A 67 15.30 32.25 -34.05
N GLU A 68 15.83 33.27 -34.74
CA GLU A 68 15.02 34.25 -35.49
C GLU A 68 14.21 33.62 -36.63
N THR A 69 14.60 32.45 -37.15
CA THR A 69 13.83 31.73 -38.18
C THR A 69 12.70 30.86 -37.61
N HIS A 70 12.49 30.87 -36.29
CA HIS A 70 11.48 30.07 -35.58
C HIS A 70 10.38 30.91 -34.90
N LYS A 71 10.54 32.24 -34.82
CA LYS A 71 9.47 33.14 -34.34
C LYS A 71 8.46 33.46 -35.48
N PRO A 72 7.24 33.93 -35.18
CA PRO A 72 6.30 34.40 -36.20
C PRO A 72 6.85 35.54 -37.08
N SER A 73 6.48 35.58 -38.37
CA SER A 73 7.02 36.55 -39.34
C SER A 73 6.62 38.01 -39.08
N ASN A 74 5.70 38.26 -38.14
CA ASN A 74 5.09 39.57 -37.86
C ASN A 74 5.53 40.19 -36.52
N VAL A 75 6.48 39.59 -35.80
CA VAL A 75 6.92 40.07 -34.47
C VAL A 75 8.36 40.58 -34.47
N ALA A 76 8.55 41.72 -33.81
CA ALA A 76 9.82 42.47 -33.81
C ALA A 76 10.76 42.14 -32.65
N TYR A 77 10.35 41.34 -31.65
CA TYR A 77 11.26 40.93 -30.57
C TYR A 77 12.40 40.07 -31.13
N SER A 78 13.58 40.21 -30.51
CA SER A 78 14.72 39.31 -30.68
C SER A 78 15.29 39.05 -29.31
N LEU A 79 15.55 37.78 -28.99
CA LEU A 79 16.08 37.34 -27.69
C LEU A 79 17.44 36.67 -27.91
N PRO A 80 18.40 36.79 -26.98
CA PRO A 80 19.68 36.11 -27.10
C PRO A 80 19.50 34.58 -27.24
N SER A 81 20.31 33.95 -28.10
CA SER A 81 20.26 32.50 -28.35
C SER A 81 20.32 31.67 -27.07
N SER A 82 21.19 32.07 -26.14
CA SER A 82 21.34 31.46 -24.82
C SER A 82 20.08 31.58 -23.94
N THR A 83 19.33 32.68 -24.04
CA THR A 83 18.06 32.87 -23.33
C THR A 83 16.98 31.92 -23.87
N VAL A 84 16.86 31.79 -25.21
CA VAL A 84 15.87 30.89 -25.83
C VAL A 84 16.23 29.43 -25.57
N LEU A 85 17.51 29.07 -25.68
CA LEU A 85 18.02 27.72 -25.39
C LEU A 85 17.85 27.33 -23.92
N SER A 86 18.19 28.24 -22.98
CA SER A 86 18.01 28.00 -21.55
C SER A 86 16.54 27.84 -21.18
N ALA A 87 15.66 28.72 -21.68
CA ALA A 87 14.22 28.58 -21.45
C ALA A 87 13.67 27.25 -21.97
N LEU A 88 14.08 26.84 -23.19
CA LEU A 88 13.72 25.55 -23.80
C LEU A 88 14.16 24.36 -22.94
N MET A 89 15.40 24.36 -22.46
CA MET A 89 15.93 23.29 -21.60
C MET A 89 15.23 23.24 -20.23
N THR A 90 15.00 24.40 -19.61
CA THR A 90 14.30 24.50 -18.32
C THR A 90 12.87 23.97 -18.41
N VAL A 91 12.10 24.41 -19.41
CA VAL A 91 10.69 24.00 -19.53
C VAL A 91 10.54 22.52 -19.91
N LEU A 92 11.40 21.98 -20.78
CA LEU A 92 11.44 20.55 -21.08
C LEU A 92 11.84 19.72 -19.84
N THR A 93 12.75 20.24 -19.02
CA THR A 93 13.09 19.61 -17.72
C THR A 93 11.90 19.63 -16.76
N CYS A 94 11.10 20.70 -16.74
CA CYS A 94 9.83 20.75 -16.01
C CYS A 94 8.82 19.70 -16.54
N THR A 95 8.64 19.54 -17.86
CA THR A 95 7.68 18.53 -18.37
C THR A 95 8.13 17.08 -18.18
N ALA A 96 9.43 16.83 -17.99
CA ALA A 96 9.95 15.54 -17.54
C ALA A 96 9.72 15.29 -16.02
N LYS A 97 9.53 16.36 -15.23
CA LYS A 97 9.29 16.31 -13.77
C LYS A 97 7.83 16.46 -13.33
N ARG A 98 6.88 16.74 -14.24
CA ARG A 98 5.44 16.94 -13.94
C ARG A 98 4.73 15.78 -13.19
N ASN A 99 5.37 14.62 -13.03
CA ASN A 99 4.88 13.47 -12.26
C ASN A 99 5.68 13.21 -10.96
N ASP A 100 6.52 14.15 -10.53
CA ASP A 100 7.30 14.10 -9.29
C ASP A 100 6.82 15.22 -8.35
N GLU A 101 6.37 14.86 -7.14
CA GLU A 101 5.79 15.77 -6.14
C GLU A 101 6.76 16.88 -5.68
N SER A 102 8.06 16.79 -6.03
CA SER A 102 9.09 17.78 -5.70
C SER A 102 9.21 18.97 -6.67
N CYS A 103 8.42 19.02 -7.75
CA CYS A 103 8.59 20.01 -8.82
C CYS A 103 7.95 21.38 -8.52
N THR A 104 8.60 22.20 -7.68
CA THR A 104 8.10 23.52 -7.23
C THR A 104 8.33 24.68 -8.22
N GLU A 105 7.25 25.39 -8.55
CA GLU A 105 7.11 26.85 -8.77
C GLU A 105 7.88 27.57 -9.91
N GLU A 106 9.05 27.13 -10.38
CA GLU A 106 9.88 27.98 -11.27
C GLU A 106 9.41 28.09 -12.74
N CYS A 107 8.46 27.26 -13.18
CA CYS A 107 8.06 27.15 -14.59
C CYS A 107 6.81 27.95 -15.02
N GLU A 108 6.24 28.83 -14.18
CA GLU A 108 5.06 29.64 -14.57
C GLU A 108 5.29 30.55 -15.79
N ARG A 109 6.54 30.96 -16.05
CA ARG A 109 6.90 31.91 -17.13
C ARG A 109 7.26 31.24 -18.46
N TYR A 110 7.26 29.92 -18.52
CA TYR A 110 7.66 29.16 -19.71
C TYR A 110 6.69 27.99 -19.91
N ASP A 111 6.03 27.93 -21.06
CA ASP A 111 5.24 26.76 -21.45
C ASP A 111 5.81 26.11 -22.71
N VAL A 112 5.64 24.80 -22.83
CA VAL A 112 6.03 24.05 -24.00
C VAL A 112 4.99 22.98 -24.32
N ASP A 113 4.57 22.97 -25.58
CA ASP A 113 3.65 21.97 -26.08
C ASP A 113 4.08 21.47 -27.47
N LEU A 114 3.63 20.27 -27.81
CA LEU A 114 3.99 19.57 -29.02
C LEU A 114 2.75 19.48 -29.90
N LYS A 115 2.74 20.15 -31.05
CA LYS A 115 1.60 20.10 -31.99
C LYS A 115 1.89 19.16 -33.13
N THR A 116 0.95 18.25 -33.42
CA THR A 116 0.98 17.44 -34.63
C THR A 116 0.70 18.29 -35.86
N LYS A 117 1.47 18.08 -36.94
CA LYS A 117 1.34 18.75 -38.24
C LYS A 117 1.17 17.72 -39.38
N PRO A 118 0.73 18.16 -40.58
CA PRO A 118 0.64 17.30 -41.76
C PRO A 118 1.95 16.57 -42.07
N ASN A 119 1.85 15.46 -42.82
CA ASN A 119 2.96 14.58 -43.19
C ASN A 119 3.72 13.99 -41.98
N ARG A 120 3.01 13.72 -40.88
CA ARG A 120 3.55 13.20 -39.60
C ARG A 120 4.58 14.12 -38.92
N ARG A 121 4.74 15.37 -39.36
CA ARG A 121 5.66 16.35 -38.76
C ARG A 121 5.17 16.75 -37.37
N LEU A 122 6.07 17.18 -36.51
CA LEU A 122 5.73 17.78 -35.22
C LEU A 122 6.21 19.23 -35.17
N SER A 123 5.61 20.03 -34.29
CA SER A 123 5.99 21.42 -34.03
C SER A 123 6.09 21.60 -32.53
N LEU A 124 7.32 21.72 -32.02
CA LEU A 124 7.55 21.99 -30.60
C LEU A 124 7.41 23.51 -30.42
N GLN A 125 6.36 23.93 -29.73
CA GLN A 125 6.02 25.33 -29.49
C GLN A 125 6.49 25.73 -28.09
N LEU A 126 7.47 26.63 -28.04
CA LEU A 126 7.96 27.27 -26.81
C LEU A 126 7.29 28.64 -26.66
N THR A 127 6.67 28.88 -25.51
CA THR A 127 6.17 30.19 -25.09
C THR A 127 7.00 30.70 -23.93
N LEU A 128 7.43 31.96 -23.98
CA LEU A 128 8.09 32.67 -22.89
C LEU A 128 7.29 33.91 -22.52
N GLU A 129 6.92 34.05 -21.26
CA GLU A 129 6.18 35.22 -20.76
C GLU A 129 7.08 36.07 -19.84
N ALA A 130 7.47 37.23 -20.37
CA ALA A 130 8.25 38.24 -19.67
C ALA A 130 7.36 39.34 -19.07
N PHE A 131 7.97 40.20 -18.25
CA PHE A 131 7.30 41.24 -17.48
C PHE A 131 6.27 42.06 -18.29
N VAL A 132 5.11 42.31 -17.67
CA VAL A 132 4.03 43.16 -18.20
C VAL A 132 3.46 42.68 -19.55
N GLY A 133 3.24 41.38 -19.69
CA GLY A 133 2.53 40.78 -20.83
C GLY A 133 3.34 40.66 -22.12
N LEU A 134 4.67 40.79 -22.04
CA LEU A 134 5.56 40.58 -23.18
C LEU A 134 5.74 39.08 -23.44
N ARG A 135 5.02 38.55 -24.43
CA ARG A 135 5.03 37.13 -24.81
C ARG A 135 5.86 36.89 -26.07
N ALA A 136 6.83 35.97 -25.98
CA ALA A 136 7.63 35.48 -27.10
C ALA A 136 7.30 34.02 -27.40
N GLU A 137 7.28 33.64 -28.67
CA GLU A 137 6.84 32.33 -29.16
C GLU A 137 7.80 31.81 -30.23
N TYR A 138 8.22 30.55 -30.12
CA TYR A 138 9.10 29.89 -31.07
C TYR A 138 8.55 28.52 -31.47
N ALA A 139 8.49 28.24 -32.77
CA ALA A 139 8.00 26.98 -33.33
C ALA A 139 9.15 26.20 -33.99
N PHE A 140 9.58 25.12 -33.34
CA PHE A 140 10.63 24.24 -33.83
C PHE A 140 10.01 23.10 -34.66
N GLU A 141 10.19 23.20 -35.98
CA GLU A 141 9.62 22.28 -36.96
C GLU A 141 10.42 20.97 -37.04
N LEU A 142 9.91 19.94 -36.39
CA LEU A 142 10.50 18.61 -36.27
C LEU A 142 10.12 17.73 -37.47
N GLN A 143 11.13 17.31 -38.23
CA GLN A 143 10.96 16.44 -39.40
C GLN A 143 10.96 14.97 -38.97
N PRO A 144 10.08 14.10 -39.50
CA PRO A 144 10.13 12.67 -39.26
C PRO A 144 11.47 12.10 -39.73
N ARG A 145 12.16 11.40 -38.83
CA ARG A 145 13.36 10.63 -39.16
C ARG A 145 12.95 9.19 -39.47
N ALA A 146 13.48 8.65 -40.57
CA ALA A 146 13.39 7.22 -40.82
C ALA A 146 14.23 6.48 -39.77
N ALA A 147 13.57 5.70 -38.93
CA ALA A 147 14.24 4.79 -37.99
C ALA A 147 14.50 3.46 -38.71
N ASP A 148 15.73 2.95 -38.61
CA ASP A 148 16.05 1.60 -39.05
C ASP A 148 15.34 0.57 -38.14
N PRO A 149 14.97 -0.64 -38.62
CA PRO A 149 14.50 -1.72 -37.75
C PRO A 149 15.42 -1.97 -36.54
N MET A 150 16.74 -1.81 -36.70
CA MET A 150 17.72 -1.89 -35.62
C MET A 150 17.62 -0.72 -34.63
N ASP A 151 17.34 0.51 -35.08
CA ASP A 151 17.07 1.66 -34.19
C ASP A 151 15.85 1.37 -33.30
N VAL A 152 14.79 0.78 -33.88
CA VAL A 152 13.56 0.42 -33.16
C VAL A 152 13.82 -0.71 -32.13
N VAL A 153 14.69 -1.68 -32.45
CA VAL A 153 15.12 -2.72 -31.49
C VAL A 153 15.95 -2.10 -30.37
N ASN A 154 16.95 -1.25 -30.70
CA ASN A 154 17.77 -0.53 -29.72
C ASN A 154 16.94 0.40 -28.83
N ALA A 155 15.87 1.00 -29.36
CA ALA A 155 14.91 1.79 -28.58
C ALA A 155 14.03 0.94 -27.64
N LYS A 156 13.74 -0.31 -27.99
CA LYS A 156 13.04 -1.25 -27.09
C LYS A 156 13.94 -1.81 -26.01
N ILE A 157 15.21 -2.11 -26.32
CA ILE A 157 16.21 -2.56 -25.34
C ILE A 157 16.41 -1.48 -24.27
N ARG A 158 16.70 -0.24 -24.67
CA ARG A 158 16.85 0.91 -23.74
C ARG A 158 15.63 1.14 -22.83
N ASP A 159 14.41 0.94 -23.36
CA ASP A 159 13.19 1.05 -22.55
C ASP A 159 13.04 -0.08 -21.52
N LEU A 160 13.34 -1.32 -21.91
CA LEU A 160 13.31 -2.48 -21.01
C LEU A 160 14.40 -2.41 -19.93
N GLU A 161 15.59 -1.88 -20.25
CA GLU A 161 16.67 -1.67 -19.29
C GLU A 161 16.26 -0.64 -18.22
N GLU A 162 15.69 0.51 -18.63
CA GLU A 162 15.16 1.53 -17.71
C GLU A 162 14.03 0.99 -16.82
N GLU A 163 13.09 0.21 -17.39
CA GLU A 163 12.02 -0.44 -16.62
C GLU A 163 12.57 -1.45 -15.60
N VAL A 164 13.55 -2.26 -16.00
CA VAL A 164 14.23 -3.22 -15.12
C VAL A 164 14.98 -2.50 -13.99
N GLU A 165 15.58 -1.33 -14.23
CA GLU A 165 16.19 -0.51 -13.18
C GLU A 165 15.18 0.11 -12.22
N LEU A 166 14.05 0.62 -12.73
CA LEU A 166 12.95 1.10 -11.91
C LEU A 166 12.38 -0.01 -11.01
N LEU A 167 12.11 -1.19 -11.57
CA LEU A 167 11.63 -2.36 -10.82
C LEU A 167 12.66 -2.88 -9.81
N LYS A 168 13.96 -2.82 -10.11
CA LYS A 168 15.04 -3.10 -9.13
C LYS A 168 15.06 -2.06 -8.01
N ALA A 169 14.91 -0.78 -8.32
CA ALA A 169 14.88 0.31 -7.35
C ALA A 169 13.63 0.23 -6.45
N GLU A 170 12.46 -0.09 -7.00
CA GLU A 170 11.25 -0.35 -6.23
C GLU A 170 11.41 -1.58 -5.36
N ASN A 171 11.90 -2.71 -5.89
CA ASN A 171 12.19 -3.89 -5.07
C ASN A 171 13.19 -3.59 -3.94
N LYS A 172 14.15 -2.68 -4.14
CA LYS A 172 15.07 -2.20 -3.11
C LYS A 172 14.35 -1.31 -2.08
N LYS A 173 13.41 -0.44 -2.48
CA LYS A 173 12.52 0.32 -1.58
C LYS A 173 11.61 -0.63 -0.77
N LEU A 174 10.99 -1.61 -1.41
CA LEU A 174 10.12 -2.62 -0.78
C LEU A 174 10.88 -3.53 0.17
N LYS A 175 12.10 -3.97 -0.17
CA LYS A 175 12.98 -4.72 0.75
C LYS A 175 13.43 -3.87 1.94
N LYS A 176 13.65 -2.56 1.77
CA LYS A 176 13.90 -1.63 2.89
C LYS A 176 12.65 -1.41 3.77
N LYS A 177 11.45 -1.32 3.18
CA LYS A 177 10.18 -1.24 3.93
C LYS A 177 9.86 -2.56 4.67
N LYS A 178 10.18 -3.71 4.06
CA LYS A 178 10.27 -5.04 4.71
C LYS A 178 11.59 -5.21 5.52
N GLY A 179 12.10 -4.10 6.08
CA GLY A 179 13.30 -4.08 6.93
C GLY A 179 13.08 -4.74 8.30
N ALA A 180 11.82 -4.87 8.72
CA ALA A 180 11.43 -5.97 9.60
C ALA A 180 11.05 -7.17 8.73
N ASN A 181 11.64 -8.34 9.02
CA ASN A 181 10.98 -9.60 8.66
C ASN A 181 9.56 -9.55 9.21
N ALA A 182 8.57 -9.90 8.39
CA ALA A 182 7.23 -10.25 8.86
C ALA A 182 7.27 -11.63 9.53
N THR A 183 8.13 -11.76 10.54
CA THR A 183 8.12 -12.84 11.51
C THR A 183 6.77 -12.74 12.20
N VAL A 184 5.81 -13.58 11.80
CA VAL A 184 4.47 -13.62 12.40
C VAL A 184 4.65 -13.69 13.90
N GLN A 185 4.32 -12.61 14.59
CA GLN A 185 4.60 -12.52 16.02
C GLN A 185 3.66 -13.50 16.71
N ARG A 186 4.27 -14.56 17.27
CA ARG A 186 3.56 -15.72 17.79
C ARG A 186 3.88 -15.91 19.26
N LEU A 187 2.86 -15.69 20.09
CA LEU A 187 2.80 -16.23 21.44
C LEU A 187 2.50 -17.73 21.35
N HIS A 188 3.16 -18.53 22.19
CA HIS A 188 2.79 -19.92 22.46
C HIS A 188 2.68 -20.10 23.97
N ALA A 189 1.56 -20.64 24.44
CA ALA A 189 1.38 -20.93 25.86
C ALA A 189 0.77 -22.33 26.04
N ALA A 190 1.01 -22.95 27.19
CA ALA A 190 0.50 -24.28 27.50
C ALA A 190 0.14 -24.41 28.98
N SER A 191 -0.92 -25.17 29.26
CA SER A 191 -1.37 -25.45 30.63
C SER A 191 -0.76 -26.74 31.18
N ALA A 192 -0.10 -26.67 32.33
CA ALA A 192 0.39 -27.84 33.05
C ALA A 192 -0.71 -28.54 33.89
N HIS A 193 -1.91 -27.96 33.94
CA HIS A 193 -2.98 -28.32 34.88
C HIS A 193 -4.29 -28.66 34.15
N SER A 194 -5.23 -29.30 34.83
CA SER A 194 -6.53 -29.67 34.25
C SER A 194 -7.63 -28.67 34.63
N THR A 195 -8.19 -27.97 33.66
CA THR A 195 -9.26 -26.99 33.88
C THR A 195 -10.58 -27.69 34.20
N ASN A 196 -11.22 -27.30 35.31
CA ASN A 196 -12.54 -27.78 35.70
C ASN A 196 -13.64 -27.17 34.82
N ASN A 197 -14.87 -27.71 34.90
CA ASN A 197 -16.05 -27.04 34.36
C ASN A 197 -16.23 -25.64 34.96
N LEU A 198 -16.60 -24.65 34.13
CA LEU A 198 -16.79 -23.23 34.46
C LEU A 198 -15.53 -22.52 34.99
N ALA A 199 -14.33 -23.05 34.72
CA ALA A 199 -13.06 -22.42 35.08
C ALA A 199 -12.32 -21.88 33.84
N HIS A 200 -11.54 -20.82 34.05
CA HIS A 200 -10.63 -20.26 33.06
C HIS A 200 -9.39 -21.17 32.91
N VAL A 201 -8.80 -21.21 31.72
CA VAL A 201 -7.62 -22.04 31.43
C VAL A 201 -6.35 -21.28 31.83
N GLU A 202 -5.66 -21.76 32.87
CA GLU A 202 -4.38 -21.24 33.32
C GLU A 202 -3.25 -21.62 32.34
N TRP A 203 -2.54 -20.63 31.80
CA TRP A 203 -1.45 -20.79 30.83
C TRP A 203 -0.09 -20.73 31.54
N SER A 204 0.17 -21.75 32.38
CA SER A 204 1.32 -21.84 33.30
C SER A 204 2.70 -21.92 32.62
N SER A 205 2.78 -22.29 31.35
CA SER A 205 4.02 -22.26 30.54
C SER A 205 3.85 -21.27 29.39
N GLN A 206 4.79 -20.33 29.25
CA GLN A 206 4.68 -19.21 28.31
C GLN A 206 5.96 -19.06 27.50
N GLU A 207 5.90 -19.41 26.23
CA GLU A 207 7.00 -19.32 25.26
C GLU A 207 6.75 -18.15 24.30
N ARG A 208 7.84 -17.46 23.89
CA ARG A 208 7.79 -16.39 22.88
C ARG A 208 6.79 -15.27 23.26
N LEU A 209 6.76 -14.89 24.54
CA LEU A 209 6.02 -13.73 25.02
C LEU A 209 6.34 -12.48 24.19
N LEU A 210 5.33 -11.63 24.00
CA LEU A 210 5.40 -10.39 23.24
C LEU A 210 4.95 -9.21 24.13
N PRO A 211 5.71 -8.81 25.18
CA PRO A 211 5.18 -7.94 26.23
C PRO A 211 4.74 -6.54 25.76
N SER A 212 5.23 -6.10 24.60
CA SER A 212 4.84 -4.87 23.91
C SER A 212 3.54 -4.99 23.08
N VAL A 213 2.91 -6.17 23.06
CA VAL A 213 1.72 -6.47 22.22
C VAL A 213 0.67 -7.27 23.00
N ILE A 214 1.06 -8.28 23.78
CA ILE A 214 0.16 -9.05 24.66
C ILE A 214 0.91 -9.44 25.94
N VAL A 215 0.24 -9.33 27.09
CA VAL A 215 0.73 -9.81 28.40
C VAL A 215 -0.34 -10.66 29.09
N PHE A 216 0.07 -11.61 29.91
CA PHE A 216 -0.84 -12.28 30.84
C PHE A 216 -1.03 -11.45 32.12
N ASN A 217 -2.14 -11.69 32.82
CA ASN A 217 -2.30 -11.31 34.22
C ASN A 217 -1.39 -12.15 35.15
N ARG A 218 -1.46 -11.86 36.46
CA ARG A 218 -0.68 -12.57 37.49
C ARG A 218 -0.96 -14.08 37.52
N ASP A 219 -2.22 -14.45 37.33
CA ASP A 219 -2.72 -15.81 37.52
C ASP A 219 -2.76 -16.60 36.20
N ALA A 220 -2.16 -16.03 35.14
CA ALA A 220 -1.93 -16.62 33.82
C ALA A 220 -3.16 -17.12 33.04
N ASP A 221 -4.38 -16.73 33.42
CA ASP A 221 -5.65 -17.15 32.81
C ASP A 221 -6.29 -16.08 31.91
N VAL A 222 -5.89 -14.81 32.05
CA VAL A 222 -6.38 -13.66 31.27
C VAL A 222 -5.25 -13.04 30.44
N LEU A 223 -5.48 -12.86 29.13
CA LEU A 223 -4.57 -12.14 28.23
C LEU A 223 -5.04 -10.69 28.07
N THR A 224 -4.16 -9.72 28.28
CA THR A 224 -4.42 -8.30 27.97
C THR A 224 -3.64 -7.88 26.73
N VAL A 225 -4.35 -7.47 25.68
CA VAL A 225 -3.76 -6.91 24.47
C VAL A 225 -3.28 -5.47 24.74
N LYS A 226 -2.11 -5.10 24.24
CA LYS A 226 -1.46 -3.80 24.48
C LYS A 226 -1.37 -2.90 23.25
N ARG A 227 -1.65 -3.42 22.05
CA ARG A 227 -1.72 -2.65 20.80
C ARG A 227 -2.91 -3.10 19.96
N SER A 228 -3.61 -2.15 19.34
CA SER A 228 -4.77 -2.47 18.51
C SER A 228 -4.34 -3.23 17.24
N GLY A 229 -5.13 -4.20 16.78
CA GLY A 229 -4.80 -4.99 15.60
C GLY A 229 -5.70 -6.19 15.34
N LEU A 230 -5.31 -6.97 14.33
CA LEU A 230 -5.96 -8.22 13.93
C LEU A 230 -5.17 -9.41 14.48
N TYR A 231 -5.84 -10.23 15.29
CA TYR A 231 -5.24 -11.37 15.99
C TYR A 231 -5.94 -12.66 15.57
N HIS A 232 -5.16 -13.69 15.25
CA HIS A 232 -5.67 -15.06 15.14
C HIS A 232 -5.31 -15.82 16.42
N VAL A 233 -6.31 -16.43 17.04
CA VAL A 233 -6.20 -17.19 18.29
C VAL A 233 -6.61 -18.63 18.02
N GLU A 234 -5.73 -19.55 18.35
CA GLU A 234 -5.93 -20.99 18.24
C GLU A 234 -5.71 -21.66 19.61
N ILE A 235 -6.70 -22.42 20.07
CA ILE A 235 -6.59 -23.27 21.26
C ILE A 235 -6.79 -24.72 20.87
N SER A 236 -5.91 -25.59 21.36
CA SER A 236 -6.01 -27.04 21.18
C SER A 236 -5.85 -27.77 22.51
N GLY A 237 -6.62 -28.83 22.72
CA GLY A 237 -6.55 -29.63 23.94
C GLY A 237 -7.33 -30.93 23.84
N SER A 238 -7.41 -31.66 24.95
CA SER A 238 -8.26 -32.85 25.06
C SER A 238 -9.22 -32.74 26.23
N SER A 239 -10.42 -33.28 26.06
CA SER A 239 -11.46 -33.34 27.09
C SER A 239 -11.50 -34.72 27.74
N SER A 240 -11.86 -34.81 29.02
CA SER A 240 -12.15 -36.10 29.67
C SER A 240 -13.51 -36.70 29.26
N GLY A 241 -14.36 -35.95 28.54
CA GLY A 241 -15.70 -36.40 28.10
C GLY A 241 -16.24 -35.67 26.86
N SER A 242 -17.29 -36.24 26.27
CA SER A 242 -17.91 -35.78 25.02
C SER A 242 -18.63 -34.42 25.11
N ASN A 243 -19.06 -34.00 26.30
CA ASN A 243 -19.82 -32.77 26.51
C ASN A 243 -18.93 -31.54 26.76
N GLY A 244 -17.60 -31.67 26.70
CA GLY A 244 -16.67 -30.56 26.91
C GLY A 244 -16.70 -29.52 25.78
N MET A 245 -16.47 -28.26 26.13
CA MET A 245 -16.35 -27.14 25.22
C MET A 245 -15.22 -26.21 25.65
N LEU A 246 -14.59 -25.55 24.68
CA LEU A 246 -13.83 -24.32 24.91
C LEU A 246 -14.71 -23.14 24.50
N VAL A 247 -14.72 -22.09 25.32
CA VAL A 247 -15.38 -20.81 25.03
C VAL A 247 -14.32 -19.71 25.10
N LEU A 248 -14.23 -18.89 24.06
CA LEU A 248 -13.37 -17.70 24.04
C LEU A 248 -14.22 -16.45 24.26
N TYR A 249 -13.81 -15.64 25.24
CA TYR A 249 -14.39 -14.35 25.57
C TYR A 249 -13.44 -13.21 25.18
N HIS A 250 -14.01 -12.07 24.80
CA HIS A 250 -13.32 -10.81 24.52
C HIS A 250 -14.05 -9.68 25.24
N ASN A 251 -13.41 -9.01 26.21
CA ASN A 251 -14.06 -8.03 27.10
C ASN A 251 -15.41 -8.57 27.66
N ASP A 252 -15.38 -9.73 28.33
CA ASP A 252 -16.56 -10.47 28.84
C ASP A 252 -17.60 -10.95 27.78
N ASN A 253 -17.47 -10.60 26.50
CA ASN A 253 -18.38 -11.02 25.43
C ASN A 253 -17.96 -12.38 24.84
N LYS A 254 -18.92 -13.30 24.69
CA LYS A 254 -18.73 -14.66 24.13
C LYS A 254 -18.52 -14.61 22.61
N MET A 255 -17.28 -14.77 22.15
CA MET A 255 -16.91 -14.63 20.72
C MET A 255 -16.93 -15.94 19.94
N ALA A 256 -16.51 -17.05 20.55
CA ALA A 256 -16.37 -18.33 19.86
C ALA A 256 -16.55 -19.52 20.81
N VAL A 257 -17.08 -20.62 20.29
CA VAL A 257 -17.27 -21.89 21.01
C VAL A 257 -16.79 -23.05 20.16
N ALA A 258 -16.03 -23.97 20.76
CA ALA A 258 -15.66 -25.25 20.14
C ALA A 258 -16.13 -26.42 21.01
N ASN A 259 -16.79 -27.40 20.40
CA ASN A 259 -17.26 -28.63 21.08
C ASN A 259 -16.20 -29.74 21.00
N ALA A 260 -16.21 -30.67 21.96
CA ALA A 260 -15.31 -31.82 21.96
C ALA A 260 -15.70 -32.85 20.87
N ILE A 261 -14.73 -33.21 20.03
CA ILE A 261 -14.88 -34.16 18.92
C ILE A 261 -14.31 -35.52 19.32
N LYS A 262 -15.14 -36.58 19.25
CA LYS A 262 -14.70 -37.95 19.51
C LYS A 262 -13.68 -38.38 18.45
N GLN A 263 -12.55 -38.90 18.90
CA GLN A 263 -11.51 -39.52 18.06
C GLN A 263 -11.75 -41.03 17.92
N ASP A 264 -10.95 -41.68 17.09
CA ASP A 264 -10.86 -43.14 17.03
C ASP A 264 -10.50 -43.73 18.41
N ASP A 265 -11.01 -44.93 18.72
CA ASP A 265 -10.77 -45.55 20.04
C ASP A 265 -9.32 -46.06 20.21
N SER A 266 -8.46 -45.91 19.19
CA SER A 266 -7.00 -46.09 19.26
C SER A 266 -6.23 -44.81 19.61
N ALA A 267 -6.88 -43.65 19.63
CA ALA A 267 -6.23 -42.37 19.89
C ALA A 267 -5.85 -42.18 21.36
N ARG A 268 -4.70 -41.55 21.62
CA ARG A 268 -4.19 -41.25 22.97
C ARG A 268 -5.19 -40.47 23.85
N HIS A 269 -6.05 -39.67 23.24
CA HIS A 269 -7.13 -38.95 23.91
C HIS A 269 -8.43 -39.13 23.11
N LYS A 270 -9.46 -39.68 23.77
CA LYS A 270 -10.74 -40.04 23.12
C LYS A 270 -11.56 -38.83 22.64
N TYR A 271 -11.33 -37.65 23.20
CA TYR A 271 -12.01 -36.41 22.84
C TYR A 271 -11.00 -35.28 22.72
N LEU A 272 -10.96 -34.62 21.56
CA LEU A 272 -10.15 -33.41 21.33
C LEU A 272 -11.05 -32.18 21.23
N VAL A 273 -10.54 -31.02 21.63
CA VAL A 273 -11.20 -29.72 21.43
C VAL A 273 -10.22 -28.82 20.69
N HIS A 274 -10.71 -28.15 19.64
CA HIS A 274 -9.95 -27.20 18.84
C HIS A 274 -10.80 -25.97 18.54
N LEU A 275 -10.33 -24.80 18.95
CA LEU A 275 -10.95 -23.50 18.70
C LEU A 275 -9.98 -22.68 17.86
N SER A 276 -10.44 -22.10 16.76
CA SER A 276 -9.62 -21.25 15.89
C SER A 276 -10.48 -20.08 15.43
N VAL A 277 -10.08 -18.85 15.77
CA VAL A 277 -10.84 -17.64 15.49
C VAL A 277 -9.89 -16.47 15.16
N THR A 278 -10.28 -15.64 14.21
CA THR A 278 -9.62 -14.35 13.95
C THR A 278 -10.53 -13.25 14.47
N LEU A 279 -9.99 -12.36 15.30
CA LEU A 279 -10.71 -11.26 15.91
C LEU A 279 -9.92 -9.95 15.80
N GLU A 280 -10.65 -8.85 15.66
CA GLU A 280 -10.10 -7.51 15.78
C GLU A 280 -10.12 -7.10 17.26
N VAL A 281 -9.00 -6.61 17.77
CA VAL A 281 -8.81 -6.36 19.20
C VAL A 281 -8.18 -5.00 19.42
N LEU A 282 -8.76 -4.19 20.31
CA LEU A 282 -8.25 -2.88 20.69
C LEU A 282 -7.22 -2.98 21.82
N ALA A 283 -6.38 -1.96 21.96
CA ALA A 283 -5.47 -1.85 23.10
C ALA A 283 -6.24 -1.85 24.44
N GLN A 284 -5.70 -2.55 25.43
CA GLN A 284 -6.27 -2.85 26.75
C GLN A 284 -7.46 -3.82 26.79
N SER A 285 -7.91 -4.39 25.66
CA SER A 285 -8.89 -5.49 25.69
C SER A 285 -8.37 -6.74 26.39
N THR A 286 -9.27 -7.50 27.02
CA THR A 286 -9.00 -8.84 27.56
C THR A 286 -9.45 -9.93 26.59
N ILE A 287 -8.69 -11.03 26.54
CA ILE A 287 -9.07 -12.29 25.91
C ILE A 287 -8.95 -13.39 26.96
N GLU A 288 -10.03 -14.17 27.13
CA GLU A 288 -10.17 -15.16 28.19
C GLU A 288 -10.71 -16.46 27.61
N ILE A 289 -10.25 -17.60 28.14
CA ILE A 289 -10.62 -18.93 27.63
C ILE A 289 -11.15 -19.77 28.77
N CYS A 290 -12.43 -20.16 28.69
CA CYS A 290 -13.11 -20.96 29.70
C CYS A 290 -13.38 -22.38 29.20
N PHE A 291 -13.29 -23.37 30.09
CA PHE A 291 -13.76 -24.72 29.81
C PHE A 291 -15.17 -24.93 30.36
N VAL A 292 -16.10 -25.35 29.51
CA VAL A 292 -17.52 -25.52 29.87
C VAL A 292 -18.00 -26.90 29.46
N ALA A 293 -18.65 -27.63 30.36
CA ALA A 293 -19.24 -28.92 30.11
C ALA A 293 -20.76 -28.77 29.94
N LYS A 294 -21.30 -29.13 28.77
CA LYS A 294 -22.76 -29.02 28.51
C LYS A 294 -23.56 -29.86 29.51
N SER A 295 -24.64 -29.27 30.00
CA SER A 295 -25.77 -29.92 30.66
C SER A 295 -26.99 -29.79 29.75
N PRO A 296 -27.93 -30.75 29.73
CA PRO A 296 -27.84 -32.07 30.34
C PRO A 296 -26.87 -33.01 29.59
N CYS A 297 -26.37 -34.00 30.31
CA CYS A 297 -25.77 -35.19 29.71
C CYS A 297 -26.89 -36.12 29.23
N ASN A 298 -27.09 -36.26 27.92
CA ASN A 298 -28.08 -37.18 27.32
C ASN A 298 -27.69 -38.68 27.46
N HIS A 299 -27.01 -39.05 28.55
CA HIS A 299 -26.73 -40.42 28.93
C HIS A 299 -27.77 -40.85 29.96
N THR A 300 -28.58 -41.88 29.67
CA THR A 300 -29.64 -42.40 30.56
C THR A 300 -29.15 -42.95 31.91
N ALA A 301 -27.84 -43.09 32.11
CA ALA A 301 -27.20 -43.48 33.37
C ALA A 301 -26.48 -42.31 34.09
N CYS A 302 -26.71 -41.05 33.67
CA CYS A 302 -26.04 -39.89 34.26
C CYS A 302 -26.65 -39.53 35.63
N VAL A 303 -26.05 -40.00 36.72
CA VAL A 303 -26.39 -39.52 38.08
C VAL A 303 -26.20 -38.00 38.12
N VAL A 304 -27.14 -37.28 38.75
CA VAL A 304 -27.14 -35.81 38.81
C VAL A 304 -25.77 -35.29 39.29
N GLY A 305 -25.18 -34.37 38.53
CA GLY A 305 -23.84 -33.81 38.77
C GLY A 305 -22.66 -34.64 38.22
N ALA A 306 -22.86 -35.87 37.72
CA ALA A 306 -21.76 -36.72 37.24
C ALA A 306 -20.99 -36.11 36.05
N CYS A 307 -21.66 -35.43 35.11
CA CYS A 307 -21.00 -34.75 34.00
C CYS A 307 -20.44 -33.36 34.32
N GLY A 308 -20.57 -32.89 35.57
CA GLY A 308 -19.73 -31.82 36.11
C GLY A 308 -18.27 -32.24 36.34
N LYS A 309 -17.97 -33.54 36.20
CA LYS A 309 -16.61 -34.10 36.28
C LYS A 309 -15.84 -34.05 34.95
N THR A 310 -16.45 -33.56 33.88
CA THR A 310 -15.75 -33.32 32.61
C THR A 310 -14.76 -32.16 32.80
N LYS A 311 -13.55 -32.30 32.27
CA LYS A 311 -12.43 -31.34 32.39
C LYS A 311 -11.71 -31.18 31.07
N LEU A 312 -11.05 -30.03 30.90
CA LEU A 312 -9.92 -29.94 30.00
C LEU A 312 -8.75 -30.68 30.66
N ASN A 313 -8.12 -31.60 29.94
CA ASN A 313 -6.89 -32.23 30.40
C ASN A 313 -5.73 -31.24 30.32
N LYS A 314 -4.66 -31.51 31.09
CA LYS A 314 -3.38 -30.81 30.95
C LYS A 314 -2.77 -30.97 29.54
N ASP A 315 -1.70 -30.23 29.29
CA ASP A 315 -0.98 -30.15 28.02
C ASP A 315 -1.82 -29.50 26.88
N ALA A 316 -2.91 -28.80 27.24
CA ALA A 316 -3.64 -27.89 26.36
C ALA A 316 -2.76 -26.70 25.97
N LYS A 317 -2.94 -26.17 24.75
CA LYS A 317 -2.08 -25.17 24.13
C LYS A 317 -2.88 -24.00 23.57
N LEU A 318 -2.33 -22.81 23.73
CA LEU A 318 -2.76 -21.55 23.14
C LEU A 318 -1.67 -21.06 22.16
N LEU A 319 -2.09 -20.66 20.97
CA LEU A 319 -1.28 -19.96 19.99
C LEU A 319 -1.98 -18.65 19.66
N VAL A 320 -1.26 -17.52 19.74
CA VAL A 320 -1.79 -16.23 19.28
C VAL A 320 -0.86 -15.66 18.24
N HIS A 321 -1.39 -15.45 17.03
CA HIS A 321 -0.70 -14.90 15.87
C HIS A 321 -1.14 -13.46 15.64
N VAL A 322 -0.19 -12.53 15.68
CA VAL A 322 -0.42 -11.15 15.22
C VAL A 322 -0.44 -11.16 13.69
N LEU A 323 -1.60 -10.92 13.09
CA LEU A 323 -1.76 -10.85 11.63
C LEU A 323 -1.47 -9.44 11.10
N GLY A 324 -1.85 -8.42 11.87
CA GLY A 324 -1.53 -7.02 11.60
C GLY A 324 -1.71 -6.18 12.86
N LEU A 325 -0.91 -5.13 13.01
CA LEU A 325 -1.10 -4.12 14.05
C LEU A 325 -1.54 -2.83 13.39
N PHE A 326 -2.54 -2.18 13.98
CA PHE A 326 -3.01 -0.88 13.54
C PHE A 326 -2.06 0.22 14.04
N PRO A 327 -2.04 1.41 13.41
CA PRO A 327 -1.45 2.58 14.06
C PRO A 327 -2.18 2.81 15.38
N ASP A 328 -1.45 2.96 16.47
CA ASP A 328 -2.05 3.28 17.76
C ASP A 328 -2.71 4.66 17.63
N ALA A 329 -4.04 4.71 17.80
CA ALA A 329 -4.79 5.96 17.66
C ALA A 329 -4.26 6.98 18.69
N ALA A 330 -3.89 8.17 18.21
CA ALA A 330 -3.56 9.27 19.11
C ALA A 330 -4.74 9.48 20.07
N PRO A 331 -4.50 9.64 21.40
CA PRO A 331 -5.58 9.75 22.36
C PRO A 331 -6.47 10.93 21.99
N ALA A 332 -7.73 10.64 21.67
CA ALA A 332 -8.71 11.66 21.37
C ALA A 332 -8.78 12.62 22.57
N ALA A 333 -8.47 13.90 22.34
CA ALA A 333 -8.55 14.91 23.37
C ALA A 333 -9.98 14.94 23.94
N ALA A 334 -10.10 15.01 25.26
CA ALA A 334 -11.40 14.96 25.93
C ALA A 334 -12.30 16.10 25.42
N ALA A 335 -13.35 15.72 24.68
CA ALA A 335 -14.46 16.60 24.37
C ALA A 335 -15.55 16.32 25.39
N ASP A 336 -15.60 17.13 26.45
CA ASP A 336 -16.77 17.20 27.32
C ASP A 336 -18.01 17.53 26.47
N ASN A 337 -19.09 16.78 26.64
CA ASN A 337 -20.44 17.34 26.78
C ASN A 337 -21.49 16.26 27.09
N ALA A 338 -22.29 16.54 28.12
CA ALA A 338 -23.54 15.86 28.44
C ALA A 338 -24.43 16.83 29.21
N PRO A 339 -25.76 16.61 29.27
CA PRO A 339 -26.63 16.06 28.24
C PRO A 339 -27.79 17.04 27.90
N SER A 340 -28.55 16.77 26.83
CA SER A 340 -29.81 17.49 26.58
C SER A 340 -30.93 16.55 26.10
N SER A 341 -31.94 16.39 26.95
CA SER A 341 -33.30 15.96 26.60
C SER A 341 -34.01 17.07 25.75
N SER A 342 -35.19 16.90 25.16
CA SER A 342 -36.30 15.91 25.30
C SER A 342 -37.17 15.89 24.03
N SER A 343 -38.22 15.01 24.00
CA SER A 343 -39.57 15.25 23.42
C SER A 343 -39.74 15.49 21.89
N GLU A 344 -40.83 15.18 21.16
CA GLU A 344 -42.10 14.37 21.27
C GLU A 344 -42.85 14.48 19.90
N SER A 345 -43.83 13.68 19.44
CA SER A 345 -44.26 12.28 19.71
C SER A 345 -45.41 11.86 18.75
N SER A 346 -45.28 10.78 17.97
CA SER A 346 -46.37 10.03 17.28
C SER A 346 -45.82 8.70 16.72
N GLU A 347 -46.29 7.49 17.02
CA GLU A 347 -47.65 6.90 16.99
C GLU A 347 -48.19 6.59 15.58
N GLU A 348 -48.24 5.29 15.25
CA GLU A 348 -49.41 4.59 14.67
C GLU A 348 -49.22 3.06 14.80
N GLU A 349 -50.31 2.32 15.06
CA GLU A 349 -50.40 0.84 15.13
C GLU A 349 -50.74 0.27 13.72
N GLU A 350 -50.60 -0.99 13.31
CA GLU A 350 -50.83 -2.33 13.89
C GLU A 350 -49.92 -3.37 13.12
N LYS A 351 -49.85 -4.69 13.37
CA LYS A 351 -50.60 -5.64 14.22
C LYS A 351 -49.73 -6.84 14.67
N GLU A 352 -50.40 -7.90 15.13
CA GLU A 352 -49.95 -9.24 15.51
C GLU A 352 -49.54 -10.13 14.32
N ASP A 353 -48.58 -11.05 14.54
CA ASP A 353 -48.89 -12.48 14.52
C ASP A 353 -47.88 -13.28 15.39
N ALA A 354 -48.15 -14.56 15.68
CA ALA A 354 -47.70 -15.19 16.92
C ALA A 354 -46.41 -16.06 16.89
N ALA A 355 -45.66 -15.94 18.00
CA ALA A 355 -44.92 -16.97 18.76
C ALA A 355 -44.08 -18.05 18.04
N GLU A 356 -42.78 -18.07 18.39
CA GLU A 356 -42.15 -19.25 19.01
C GLU A 356 -41.04 -18.79 19.98
N THR A 357 -40.92 -19.44 21.15
CA THR A 357 -39.99 -19.04 22.23
C THR A 357 -38.86 -20.06 22.37
N GLU A 358 -37.62 -19.67 22.03
CA GLU A 358 -36.42 -20.38 22.48
C GLU A 358 -35.87 -19.70 23.75
N GLU A 359 -35.76 -20.47 24.83
CA GLU A 359 -35.19 -20.01 26.11
C GLU A 359 -33.66 -20.11 26.09
N ASP A 360 -32.98 -19.02 25.73
CA ASP A 360 -31.52 -18.94 25.80
C ASP A 360 -31.08 -18.78 27.28
N GLU A 361 -30.66 -19.88 27.93
CA GLU A 361 -30.16 -19.85 29.32
C GLU A 361 -28.88 -18.99 29.42
N GLU A 362 -29.04 -17.75 29.90
CA GLU A 362 -27.93 -16.82 30.10
C GLU A 362 -27.05 -17.23 31.30
N VAL A 363 -26.06 -18.10 31.05
CA VAL A 363 -25.15 -18.63 32.09
C VAL A 363 -24.18 -17.56 32.60
N HIS A 364 -24.66 -16.74 33.54
CA HIS A 364 -23.86 -15.78 34.28
C HIS A 364 -22.81 -16.45 35.18
N VAL A 365 -21.53 -16.39 34.80
CA VAL A 365 -20.40 -16.82 35.64
C VAL A 365 -20.16 -15.80 36.76
N LYS A 366 -20.77 -16.04 37.92
CA LYS A 366 -20.81 -15.08 39.03
C LYS A 366 -19.49 -15.04 39.82
N ARG A 367 -18.74 -13.95 39.66
CA ARG A 367 -17.42 -13.72 40.31
C ARG A 367 -17.55 -13.38 41.81
N GLU A 368 -17.51 -14.38 42.69
CA GLU A 368 -17.29 -14.14 44.12
C GLU A 368 -15.84 -13.66 44.38
N ARG A 369 -15.68 -12.37 44.67
CA ARG A 369 -14.41 -11.84 45.20
C ARG A 369 -14.29 -12.19 46.68
N ARG A 370 -13.37 -13.08 47.03
CA ARG A 370 -12.76 -13.07 48.37
C ARG A 370 -11.72 -11.94 48.43
N GLY A 371 -11.77 -11.16 49.50
CA GLY A 371 -10.75 -10.15 49.85
C GLY A 371 -9.67 -10.72 50.75
#